data_AF-A0A432T2M4-F1
#
_entry.id   AF-A0A432T2M4-F1
#
_cell.length_a   1.000
_cell.length_b   1.000
_cell.length_c   1.000
_cell.angle_alpha   90.00
_cell.angle_beta   90.00
_cell.angle_gamma   90.00
#
_symmetry.space_group_name_H-M   'P 1'
#
loop_
_entity.id
_entity.type
_entity.pdbx_description
1 polymer ?
#
loop_
_entity_poly.entity_id
_entity_poly.type
_entity_poly.pdbx_seq_one_letter_code
_entity_poly.pdbx_strand_id
1 'polypeptide(L)'
;MTCSNAKAPVAHNDNQTANVNETAIVDVQRNDVSQMPFDIESVRLIDASGDEVTILDVDGKGTWDVNTDTGSISFIPVDDFAGSVNATYQIKDSCGKASNVARVTVAYNATCTSITDSGSTLGTLSMIILMILTGLIGLYYMRREELRNK
;
A
#
# COMPACT_ATOMS: atom_id res chain seq x y z
N MET A 1 -18.81 31.87 -20.90
CA MET A 1 -17.75 31.37 -21.80
C MET A 1 -18.39 30.36 -22.75
N THR A 2 -17.89 30.17 -23.97
CA THR A 2 -18.43 29.21 -24.94
C THR A 2 -17.36 28.20 -25.32
N CYS A 3 -17.75 27.01 -25.80
CA CYS A 3 -16.79 25.99 -26.22
C CYS A 3 -15.80 26.48 -27.30
N SER A 4 -16.24 27.41 -28.14
CA SER A 4 -15.41 28.02 -29.20
C SER A 4 -14.22 28.83 -28.66
N ASN A 5 -14.33 29.43 -27.48
CA ASN A 5 -13.27 30.28 -26.91
C ASN A 5 -12.65 29.76 -25.61
N ALA A 6 -13.19 28.68 -25.02
CA ALA A 6 -12.59 28.00 -23.89
C ALA A 6 -11.22 27.39 -24.27
N LYS A 7 -10.25 27.47 -23.37
CA LYS A 7 -8.99 26.71 -23.48
C LYS A 7 -9.22 25.27 -23.06
N ALA A 8 -8.38 24.38 -23.57
CA ALA A 8 -8.31 23.01 -23.09
C ALA A 8 -8.02 22.98 -21.58
N PRO A 9 -8.52 21.96 -20.85
CA PRO A 9 -8.17 21.75 -19.46
C PRO A 9 -6.66 21.54 -19.28
N VAL A 10 -6.18 21.81 -18.07
CA VAL A 10 -4.79 21.55 -17.67
C VAL A 10 -4.82 20.53 -16.55
N ALA A 11 -4.28 19.34 -16.84
CA ALA A 11 -4.13 18.27 -15.88
C ALA A 11 -2.78 18.37 -15.17
N HIS A 12 -2.78 18.26 -13.85
CA HIS A 12 -1.59 18.30 -13.02
C HIS A 12 -1.22 16.90 -12.55
N ASN A 13 0.05 16.69 -12.20
CA ASN A 13 0.50 15.38 -11.75
C ASN A 13 -0.06 15.05 -10.36
N ASP A 14 -0.37 13.78 -10.16
CA ASP A 14 -0.93 13.24 -8.94
C ASP A 14 0.05 12.31 -8.24
N ASN A 15 0.04 12.36 -6.92
CA ASN A 15 0.85 11.49 -6.09
C ASN A 15 0.05 10.98 -4.90
N GLN A 16 0.12 9.68 -4.66
CA GLN A 16 -0.57 9.01 -3.57
C GLN A 16 0.36 8.01 -2.88
N THR A 17 0.13 7.76 -1.59
CA THR A 17 0.79 6.68 -0.84
C THR A 17 -0.24 5.65 -0.42
N ALA A 18 0.15 4.37 -0.42
CA ALA A 18 -0.67 3.27 0.07
C ALA A 18 0.20 2.27 0.86
N ASN A 19 -0.43 1.45 1.71
CA ASN A 19 0.27 0.34 2.34
C ASN A 19 0.33 -0.85 1.37
N VAL A 20 1.32 -1.71 1.56
CA VAL A 20 1.41 -2.99 0.84
C VAL A 20 0.09 -3.76 0.95
N ASN A 21 -0.33 -4.39 -0.14
CA ASN A 21 -1.58 -5.16 -0.28
C ASN A 21 -2.88 -4.34 -0.23
N GLU A 22 -2.81 -3.00 -0.26
CA GLU A 22 -4.00 -2.14 -0.38
C GLU A 22 -4.21 -1.62 -1.81
N THR A 23 -5.47 -1.53 -2.23
CA THR A 23 -5.82 -0.79 -3.45
C THR A 23 -5.68 0.70 -3.19
N ALA A 24 -4.87 1.38 -4.00
CA ALA A 24 -4.78 2.83 -3.96
C ALA A 24 -5.90 3.44 -4.82
N ILE A 25 -6.57 4.48 -4.32
CA ILE A 25 -7.56 5.26 -5.08
C ILE A 25 -7.07 6.71 -5.15
N VAL A 26 -7.01 7.25 -6.36
CA VAL A 26 -6.53 8.61 -6.65
C VAL A 26 -7.63 9.38 -7.37
N ASP A 27 -8.05 10.47 -6.74
CA ASP A 27 -8.92 11.48 -7.34
C ASP A 27 -8.04 12.51 -8.07
N VAL A 28 -7.81 12.24 -9.35
CA VAL A 28 -6.88 12.99 -10.21
C VAL A 28 -7.38 14.39 -10.56
N GLN A 29 -8.69 14.62 -10.47
CA GLN A 29 -9.30 15.90 -10.82
C GLN A 29 -9.05 16.98 -9.77
N ARG A 30 -8.60 16.60 -8.56
CA ARG A 30 -8.53 17.48 -7.40
C ARG A 30 -7.65 18.71 -7.62
N ASN A 31 -6.54 18.57 -8.33
CA ASN A 31 -5.59 19.65 -8.62
C ASN A 31 -5.65 20.12 -10.08
N ASP A 32 -6.55 19.58 -10.88
CA ASP A 32 -6.74 19.95 -12.29
C ASP A 32 -7.51 21.27 -12.43
N VAL A 33 -7.30 21.95 -13.56
CA VAL A 33 -7.94 23.24 -13.84
C VAL A 33 -8.60 23.23 -15.20
N SER A 34 -9.87 23.63 -15.26
CA SER A 34 -10.60 23.80 -16.50
C SER A 34 -11.44 25.07 -16.51
N GLN A 35 -11.65 25.62 -17.70
CA GLN A 35 -12.55 26.76 -17.91
C GLN A 35 -14.01 26.33 -18.13
N MET A 36 -14.22 25.06 -18.46
CA MET A 36 -15.51 24.41 -18.65
C MET A 36 -15.62 23.22 -17.67
N PRO A 37 -16.83 22.78 -17.27
CA PRO A 37 -16.97 21.60 -16.43
C PRO A 37 -16.21 20.41 -17.01
N PHE A 38 -15.54 19.63 -16.16
CA PHE A 38 -14.93 18.37 -16.59
C PHE A 38 -16.01 17.38 -17.04
N ASP A 39 -15.69 16.60 -18.07
CA ASP A 39 -16.43 15.40 -18.41
C ASP A 39 -15.81 14.24 -17.62
N ILE A 40 -16.38 13.92 -16.47
CA ILE A 40 -15.81 12.93 -15.52
C ILE A 40 -15.69 11.53 -16.14
N GLU A 41 -16.55 11.20 -17.10
CA GLU A 41 -16.56 9.91 -17.79
C GLU A 41 -15.45 9.79 -18.83
N SER A 42 -14.76 10.89 -19.14
CA SER A 42 -13.72 10.97 -20.17
C SER A 42 -12.31 10.68 -19.68
N VAL A 43 -12.12 10.42 -18.38
CA VAL A 43 -10.79 10.07 -17.83
C VAL A 43 -10.30 8.79 -18.49
N ARG A 44 -9.12 8.84 -19.10
CA ARG A 44 -8.49 7.68 -19.74
C ARG A 44 -7.01 7.62 -19.39
N LEU A 45 -6.52 6.40 -19.17
CA LEU A 45 -5.09 6.10 -19.13
C LEU A 45 -4.55 6.07 -20.56
N ILE A 46 -3.28 6.41 -20.72
CA ILE A 46 -2.57 6.31 -21.99
C ILE A 46 -1.58 5.15 -21.89
N ASP A 47 -1.75 4.13 -22.73
CA ASP A 47 -0.89 2.96 -22.74
C ASP A 47 0.46 3.23 -23.45
N ALA A 48 1.32 2.21 -23.53
CA ALA A 48 2.64 2.33 -24.17
C ALA A 48 2.57 2.55 -25.70
N SER A 49 1.45 2.18 -26.34
CA SER A 49 1.17 2.42 -27.76
C SER A 49 0.64 3.83 -28.02
N GLY A 50 0.21 4.54 -26.97
CA GLY A 50 -0.43 5.85 -27.03
C GLY A 50 -1.96 5.79 -27.08
N ASP A 51 -2.56 4.62 -26.86
CA ASP A 51 -4.00 4.41 -26.93
C ASP A 51 -4.68 4.79 -25.59
N GLU A 52 -5.89 5.35 -25.69
CA GLU A 52 -6.76 5.65 -24.54
C GLU A 52 -7.40 4.36 -24.01
N VAL A 53 -7.08 3.96 -22.78
CA VAL A 53 -7.61 2.74 -22.12
C VAL A 53 -8.19 3.07 -20.75
N THR A 54 -9.07 2.20 -20.24
CA THR A 54 -9.58 2.28 -18.85
C THR A 54 -8.88 1.29 -17.92
N ILE A 55 -8.28 0.24 -18.47
CA ILE A 55 -7.53 -0.76 -17.71
C ILE A 55 -6.12 -0.83 -18.31
N LEU A 56 -5.10 -0.77 -17.47
CA LEU A 56 -3.70 -0.87 -17.87
C LEU A 56 -2.95 -1.81 -16.93
N ASP A 57 -2.52 -2.94 -17.48
CA ASP A 57 -1.69 -3.89 -16.74
C ASP A 57 -0.23 -3.44 -16.69
N VAL A 58 0.40 -3.60 -15.54
CA VAL A 58 1.81 -3.32 -15.32
C VAL A 58 2.49 -4.62 -14.89
N ASP A 59 3.23 -5.22 -15.82
CA ASP A 59 3.84 -6.54 -15.66
C ASP A 59 4.59 -6.68 -14.33
N GLY A 60 4.21 -7.70 -13.57
CA GLY A 60 4.76 -8.03 -12.26
C GLY A 60 4.50 -7.00 -11.14
N LYS A 61 3.65 -5.98 -11.35
CA LYS A 61 3.38 -4.94 -10.35
C LYS A 61 1.90 -4.81 -9.99
N GLY A 62 1.00 -4.97 -10.95
CA GLY A 62 -0.45 -4.84 -10.72
C GLY A 62 -1.17 -4.15 -11.86
N THR A 63 -2.41 -3.75 -11.63
CA THR A 63 -3.30 -3.22 -12.66
C THR A 63 -3.85 -1.86 -12.27
N TRP A 64 -3.80 -0.90 -13.19
CA TRP A 64 -4.53 0.36 -13.09
C TRP A 64 -5.94 0.20 -13.65
N ASP A 65 -6.91 0.82 -13.00
CA ASP A 65 -8.32 0.82 -13.42
C ASP A 65 -8.93 2.22 -13.24
N VAL A 66 -9.66 2.68 -14.25
CA VAL A 66 -10.37 3.96 -14.23
C VAL A 66 -11.83 3.71 -13.93
N ASN A 67 -12.31 4.25 -12.82
CA ASN A 67 -13.74 4.33 -12.55
C ASN A 67 -14.32 5.49 -13.37
N THR A 68 -15.00 5.19 -14.48
CA THR A 68 -15.60 6.21 -15.35
C THR A 68 -16.76 6.95 -14.72
N ASP A 69 -17.44 6.38 -13.73
CA ASP A 69 -18.56 7.05 -13.06
C ASP A 69 -18.08 8.18 -12.14
N THR A 70 -16.87 8.05 -11.58
CA THR A 70 -16.27 9.06 -10.68
C THR A 70 -15.10 9.82 -11.29
N GLY A 71 -14.51 9.31 -12.37
CA GLY A 71 -13.26 9.79 -12.96
C GLY A 71 -12.04 9.61 -12.03
N SER A 72 -12.11 8.66 -11.08
CA SER A 72 -10.99 8.31 -10.20
C SER A 72 -10.18 7.16 -10.79
N ILE A 73 -8.88 7.14 -10.51
CA ILE A 73 -7.98 6.08 -10.96
C ILE A 73 -7.56 5.25 -9.75
N SER A 74 -7.70 3.93 -9.84
CA SER A 74 -7.22 2.99 -8.84
C SER A 74 -6.01 2.20 -9.33
N PHE A 75 -5.20 1.74 -8.40
CA PHE A 75 -4.15 0.75 -8.66
C PHE A 75 -4.33 -0.44 -7.71
N ILE A 76 -4.43 -1.63 -8.28
CA ILE A 76 -4.52 -2.90 -7.58
C ILE A 76 -3.15 -3.56 -7.70
N PRO A 77 -2.31 -3.53 -6.65
CA PRO A 77 -0.97 -4.11 -6.70
C PRO A 77 -1.04 -5.64 -6.69
N VAL A 78 0.01 -6.30 -7.18
CA VAL A 78 0.27 -7.70 -6.85
C VAL A 78 0.62 -7.84 -5.37
N ASP A 79 0.42 -9.04 -4.82
CA ASP A 79 0.75 -9.33 -3.43
C ASP A 79 2.22 -8.97 -3.11
N ASP A 80 2.39 -8.35 -1.95
CA ASP A 80 3.66 -7.90 -1.37
C ASP A 80 4.44 -6.88 -2.21
N PHE A 81 3.79 -6.22 -3.18
CA PHE A 81 4.40 -5.14 -3.94
C PHE A 81 4.76 -3.95 -3.03
N ALA A 82 6.05 -3.59 -3.05
CA ALA A 82 6.58 -2.38 -2.42
C ALA A 82 7.38 -1.58 -3.44
N GLY A 83 7.31 -0.24 -3.34
CA GLY A 83 7.96 0.68 -4.28
C GLY A 83 6.95 1.57 -5.01
N SER A 84 7.38 2.16 -6.12
CA SER A 84 6.56 3.13 -6.86
C SER A 84 6.10 2.61 -8.22
N VAL A 85 4.87 2.92 -8.56
CA VAL A 85 4.26 2.68 -9.87
C VAL A 85 3.69 4.00 -10.40
N ASN A 86 3.70 4.18 -11.72
CA ASN A 86 3.12 5.35 -12.36
C ASN A 86 2.41 4.97 -13.65
N ALA A 87 1.46 5.81 -14.04
CA ALA A 87 0.80 5.78 -15.34
C ALA A 87 0.51 7.22 -15.79
N THR A 88 0.21 7.39 -17.07
CA THR A 88 -0.20 8.67 -17.64
C THR A 88 -1.68 8.67 -17.95
N TYR A 89 -2.34 9.83 -17.78
CA TYR A 89 -3.76 9.99 -18.04
C TYR A 89 -4.06 11.31 -18.76
N GLN A 90 -5.27 11.39 -19.33
CA GLN A 90 -5.89 12.59 -19.85
C GLN A 90 -7.36 12.66 -19.41
N ILE A 91 -7.90 13.87 -19.35
CA ILE A 91 -9.32 14.16 -19.10
C ILE A 91 -9.81 15.20 -20.11
N LYS A 92 -11.08 15.13 -20.50
CA LYS A 92 -11.74 16.09 -21.38
C LYS A 92 -12.66 17.00 -20.58
N ASP A 93 -12.91 18.19 -21.11
CA ASP A 93 -13.99 19.06 -20.63
C ASP A 93 -15.32 18.74 -21.33
N SER A 94 -16.41 19.36 -20.88
CA SER A 94 -17.74 19.23 -21.47
C SER A 94 -17.86 19.78 -22.91
N CYS A 95 -16.80 20.40 -23.42
CA CYS A 95 -16.67 20.81 -24.81
C CYS A 95 -15.87 19.80 -25.66
N GLY A 96 -15.45 18.67 -25.07
CA GLY A 96 -14.68 17.62 -25.72
C GLY A 96 -13.20 17.92 -25.90
N LYS A 97 -12.65 18.97 -25.25
CA LYS A 97 -11.23 19.32 -25.36
C LYS A 97 -10.42 18.49 -24.37
N ALA A 98 -9.44 17.75 -24.87
CA ALA A 98 -8.52 16.96 -24.05
C ALA A 98 -7.49 17.86 -23.34
N SER A 99 -7.13 17.47 -22.12
CA SER A 99 -6.06 18.08 -21.34
C SER A 99 -4.68 17.81 -21.95
N ASN A 100 -3.63 18.39 -21.37
CA ASN A 100 -2.30 17.81 -21.49
C ASN A 100 -2.27 16.41 -20.85
N VAL A 101 -1.28 15.60 -21.23
CA VAL A 101 -0.98 14.35 -20.52
C VAL A 101 -0.39 14.68 -19.15
N ALA A 102 -0.96 14.10 -18.10
CA ALA A 102 -0.48 14.18 -16.72
C ALA A 102 -0.10 12.79 -16.21
N ARG A 103 0.70 12.75 -15.14
CA ARG A 103 1.19 11.51 -14.54
C ARG A 103 0.57 11.29 -13.16
N VAL A 104 0.01 10.11 -12.94
CA VAL A 104 -0.37 9.61 -11.62
C VAL A 104 0.72 8.69 -11.08
N THR A 105 1.11 8.86 -9.83
CA THR A 105 2.13 8.05 -9.14
C THR A 105 1.58 7.52 -7.82
N VAL A 106 1.77 6.23 -7.56
CA VAL A 106 1.45 5.60 -6.27
C VAL A 106 2.72 5.01 -5.68
N ALA A 107 3.01 5.33 -4.42
CA ALA A 107 4.11 4.76 -3.66
C ALA A 107 3.60 3.84 -2.55
N TYR A 108 4.04 2.59 -2.58
CA TYR A 108 3.75 1.55 -1.62
C TYR A 108 4.86 1.45 -0.58
N ASN A 109 4.52 1.79 0.66
CA ASN A 109 5.46 1.74 1.77
C ASN A 109 5.36 0.38 2.47
N ALA A 110 6.48 -0.35 2.54
CA ALA A 110 6.56 -1.55 3.36
C ALA A 110 6.46 -1.17 4.84
N THR A 111 5.47 -1.71 5.53
CA THR A 111 5.42 -1.62 6.98
C THR A 111 6.33 -2.70 7.55
N CYS A 112 7.49 -2.30 8.09
CA CYS A 112 8.25 -3.19 8.97
C CYS A 112 7.42 -3.41 10.24
N THR A 113 6.67 -4.51 10.31
CA THR A 113 6.21 -5.02 11.61
C THR A 113 7.43 -5.47 12.38
N SER A 114 7.93 -4.60 13.27
CA SER A 114 8.91 -4.99 14.27
C SER A 114 8.28 -6.09 15.11
N ILE A 115 8.71 -7.34 14.88
CA ILE A 115 8.38 -8.44 15.77
C ILE A 115 9.17 -8.17 17.04
N THR A 116 8.53 -7.55 18.03
CA THR A 116 9.09 -7.49 19.37
C THR A 116 8.94 -8.88 19.97
N ASP A 117 9.93 -9.75 19.74
CA ASP A 117 10.10 -10.93 20.57
C ASP A 117 10.43 -10.44 21.98
N SER A 118 9.39 -10.31 22.81
CA SER A 118 9.55 -10.20 24.26
C SER A 118 10.00 -11.57 24.74
N GLY A 119 11.26 -11.95 24.47
CA GLY A 119 11.84 -13.29 24.65
C GLY A 119 11.73 -13.85 26.07
N SER A 120 10.51 -14.20 26.48
CA SER A 120 10.12 -14.42 27.88
C SER A 120 9.34 -15.71 28.09
N THR A 121 9.42 -16.66 27.16
CA THR A 121 8.83 -18.00 27.35
C THR A 121 9.84 -19.05 27.81
N LEU A 122 11.15 -18.83 27.59
CA LEU A 122 12.20 -19.79 27.98
C LEU A 122 12.83 -19.52 29.36
N GLY A 123 12.59 -18.36 29.97
CA GLY A 123 13.16 -17.99 31.27
C GLY A 123 12.43 -18.60 32.47
N THR A 124 11.09 -18.51 32.49
CA THR A 124 10.29 -18.84 33.69
C THR A 124 10.20 -20.34 33.95
N LEU A 125 10.00 -21.16 32.90
CA LEU A 125 9.97 -22.62 33.06
C LEU A 125 11.36 -23.19 33.40
N SER A 126 12.42 -22.63 32.84
CA SER A 126 13.80 -23.04 33.12
C SER A 126 14.20 -22.76 34.57
N MET A 127 13.81 -21.60 35.11
CA MET A 127 14.02 -21.28 36.53
C MET A 127 13.28 -22.25 37.48
N ILE A 128 12.05 -22.63 37.15
CA ILE A 128 11.27 -23.58 37.96
C ILE A 128 11.94 -24.96 37.95
N ILE A 129 12.41 -25.43 36.79
CA ILE A 129 13.10 -26.73 36.67
C ILE A 129 14.41 -26.74 37.47
N LEU A 130 15.19 -25.64 37.43
CA LEU A 130 16.44 -25.53 38.20
C LEU A 130 16.20 -25.49 39.72
N MET A 131 15.15 -24.82 40.18
CA MET A 131 14.76 -24.79 41.59
C MET A 131 14.33 -26.16 42.10
N ILE A 132 13.58 -26.92 41.31
CA ILE A 132 13.17 -28.28 41.66
C ILE A 132 14.39 -29.21 41.70
N LEU A 133 15.28 -29.13 40.71
CA LEU A 133 16.46 -29.99 40.63
C LEU A 133 17.42 -29.76 41.82
N THR A 134 17.71 -28.50 42.15
CA THR A 134 18.58 -28.16 43.29
C THR A 134 17.94 -28.51 44.63
N GLY A 135 16.63 -28.31 44.79
CA GLY A 135 15.89 -28.71 45.98
C GLY A 135 15.89 -30.23 46.21
N LEU A 136 15.64 -31.02 45.17
CA LEU A 136 15.67 -32.49 45.24
C LEU A 136 17.07 -33.03 45.55
N ILE A 137 18.12 -32.43 44.96
CA ILE A 137 19.51 -32.76 45.26
C ILE A 137 19.82 -32.43 46.73
N GLY A 138 19.42 -31.26 47.24
CA GLY A 138 19.59 -30.89 48.65
C GLY A 138 18.88 -31.85 49.62
N LEU A 139 17.62 -32.23 49.31
CA LEU A 139 16.86 -33.22 50.09
C LEU A 139 17.53 -34.60 50.08
N TYR A 140 18.10 -35.02 48.94
CA TYR A 140 18.84 -36.27 48.84
C TYR A 140 20.06 -36.28 49.77
N TYR A 141 20.83 -35.20 49.80
CA TYR A 141 21.99 -35.08 50.68
C TYR A 141 21.60 -35.04 52.17
N MET A 142 20.57 -34.27 52.55
CA MET A 142 20.07 -34.26 53.93
C MET A 142 19.62 -35.65 54.39
N ARG A 143 18.84 -36.36 53.56
CA ARG A 143 18.39 -37.73 53.89
C ARG A 143 19.55 -38.72 53.99
N ARG A 144 20.58 -38.57 53.18
CA ARG A 144 21.80 -39.40 53.24
C ARG A 144 22.64 -39.13 54.50
N GLU A 145 22.62 -37.90 55.01
CA GLU A 145 23.28 -37.55 56.28
C GLU A 145 22.53 -38.06 57.50
N GLU A 146 21.19 -37.99 57.51
CA GLU A 146 20.37 -38.63 58.55
C GLU A 146 20.61 -40.13 58.66
N LEU A 147 20.81 -40.83 57.53
CA LEU A 147 21.13 -42.26 57.51
C LEU A 147 22.57 -42.58 57.93
N ARG A 148 23.49 -41.61 57.92
CA ARG A 148 24.89 -41.78 58.39
C ARG A 148 25.06 -41.47 59.88
N ASN A 149 24.15 -40.68 60.45
CA ASN A 149 24.19 -40.26 61.86
C ASN A 149 23.28 -41.11 62.77
N LYS A 150 22.75 -42.23 62.28
CA LYS A 150 22.09 -43.30 63.05
C LYS A 150 22.99 -44.53 63.09
#